data_AF-A0A8I1X0J6-F1
#
_entry.id   AF-A0A8I1X0J6-F1
#
_cell.length_a   1.000
_cell.length_b   1.000
_cell.length_c   1.000
_cell.angle_alpha   90.00
_cell.angle_beta   90.00
_cell.angle_gamma   90.00
#
_symmetry.space_group_name_H-M   'P 1'
#
loop_
_entity.id
_entity.type
_entity.pdbx_description
1 polymer ?
#
loop_
_entity_poly.entity_id
_entity_poly.type
_entity_poly.pdbx_seq_one_letter_code
_entity_poly.pdbx_strand_id
1 'polypeptide(L)'
;MIIKGVVTLLLVFGISHFAYAQSDISDFHQKTAVRNNARYDIVQSELAAKWTFRVDRYYGKVSQLVRTSNDGNAWENMPIKDLPKISNATKPRFLIFTSGLAARHTYLLDTISGKTWTLTTATIPVEKGEPVKVTYWEPFEK
;
A
#
# COMPACT_ATOMS: atom_id res chain seq x y z
N MET A 1 77.07 18.85 1.63
CA MET A 1 76.49 19.39 2.87
C MET A 1 74.99 19.59 2.63
N ILE A 2 74.18 18.68 3.21
CA ILE A 2 72.72 18.62 3.55
C ILE A 2 71.81 19.70 2.88
N ILE A 3 70.64 19.41 2.26
CA ILE A 3 69.33 19.01 2.84
C ILE A 3 68.36 18.60 1.68
N LYS A 4 67.86 17.34 1.66
CA LYS A 4 66.45 16.88 1.83
C LYS A 4 65.32 17.72 1.20
N GLY A 5 64.39 17.05 0.52
CA GLY A 5 63.01 17.51 0.30
C GLY A 5 62.33 16.75 -0.86
N VAL A 6 61.61 15.64 -0.65
CA VAL A 6 60.21 15.53 -0.17
C VAL A 6 59.22 16.05 -1.25
N VAL A 7 58.64 15.14 -2.05
CA VAL A 7 57.22 14.66 -1.99
C VAL A 7 56.46 15.19 -3.22
N THR A 8 56.15 14.31 -4.19
CA THR A 8 54.82 13.71 -4.46
C THR A 8 53.84 14.68 -5.13
N LEU A 9 52.91 14.13 -5.92
CA LEU A 9 51.58 14.68 -6.28
C LEU A 9 51.55 15.32 -7.70
N LEU A 10 50.65 15.02 -8.63
CA LEU A 10 49.37 14.31 -8.65
C LEU A 10 49.09 13.90 -10.11
N LEU A 11 48.80 12.62 -10.36
CA LEU A 11 48.28 12.14 -11.65
C LEU A 11 46.80 12.56 -11.73
N VAL A 12 46.50 13.63 -12.49
CA VAL A 12 45.14 14.13 -12.67
C VAL A 12 44.39 13.20 -13.62
N PHE A 13 43.55 12.34 -13.05
CA PHE A 13 42.55 11.54 -13.73
C PHE A 13 41.58 12.45 -14.51
N GLY A 14 41.71 12.47 -15.83
CA GLY A 14 40.69 13.01 -16.73
C GLY A 14 39.60 11.97 -16.96
N ILE A 15 38.64 11.85 -16.03
CA ILE A 15 37.36 11.19 -16.27
C ILE A 15 36.27 12.09 -15.68
N SER A 16 35.86 13.08 -16.47
CA SER A 16 34.68 13.88 -16.18
C SER A 16 33.85 13.93 -17.47
N HIS A 17 32.54 13.77 -17.34
CA HIS A 17 31.49 13.79 -18.38
C HIS A 17 30.88 12.45 -18.81
N PHE A 18 30.67 11.54 -17.86
CA PHE A 18 29.42 10.78 -17.86
C PHE A 18 28.60 11.19 -16.63
N ALA A 19 28.05 12.40 -16.69
CA ALA A 19 26.93 12.76 -15.84
C ALA A 19 25.70 11.98 -16.35
N TYR A 20 25.62 10.70 -15.98
CA TYR A 20 24.34 10.01 -15.99
C TYR A 20 23.54 10.58 -14.82
N ALA A 21 22.83 11.68 -15.07
CA ALA A 21 21.61 11.95 -14.33
C ALA A 21 20.56 10.94 -14.85
N GLN A 22 20.73 9.67 -14.49
CA GLN A 22 19.56 8.82 -14.34
C GLN A 22 18.85 9.40 -13.13
N SER A 23 17.88 10.28 -13.37
CA SER A 23 16.81 10.42 -12.39
C SER A 23 16.25 9.02 -12.28
N ASP A 24 16.58 8.34 -11.19
CA ASP A 24 15.80 7.20 -10.74
C ASP A 24 14.34 7.61 -10.93
N ILE A 25 13.64 6.94 -11.85
CA ILE A 25 12.19 6.94 -11.83
C ILE A 25 11.87 6.16 -10.56
N SER A 26 12.01 6.81 -9.42
CA SER A 26 11.39 6.35 -8.20
C SER A 26 9.92 6.36 -8.54
N ASP A 27 9.32 5.17 -8.59
CA ASP A 27 7.90 4.92 -8.69
C ASP A 27 7.17 5.68 -7.56
N PHE A 28 7.03 7.00 -7.70
CA PHE A 28 6.29 7.81 -6.76
C PHE A 28 4.82 7.56 -7.05
N HIS A 29 4.26 6.57 -6.37
CA HIS A 29 2.83 6.36 -6.33
C HIS A 29 2.16 7.67 -5.87
N GLN A 30 1.24 8.15 -6.69
CA GLN A 30 0.50 9.39 -6.45
C GLN A 30 -0.39 9.22 -5.21
N LYS A 31 0.02 9.77 -4.06
CA LYS A 31 -0.83 9.89 -2.88
C LYS A 31 -1.59 11.20 -2.94
N THR A 32 -2.89 11.14 -3.22
CA THR A 32 -3.74 12.33 -3.12
C THR A 32 -4.03 12.62 -1.64
N ALA A 33 -3.89 13.88 -1.23
CA ALA A 33 -4.25 14.29 0.11
C ALA A 33 -5.77 14.21 0.27
N VAL A 34 -6.23 13.31 1.12
CA VAL A 34 -7.66 13.13 1.40
C VAL A 34 -8.16 14.36 2.15
N ARG A 35 -9.25 14.97 1.67
CA ARG A 35 -9.90 16.08 2.40
C ARG A 35 -10.34 15.60 3.79
N ASN A 36 -10.26 16.49 4.78
CA ASN A 36 -10.53 16.19 6.20
C ASN A 36 -11.89 15.54 6.47
N ASN A 37 -12.88 15.72 5.59
CA ASN A 37 -14.24 15.16 5.71
C ASN A 37 -14.67 14.29 4.52
N ALA A 38 -13.71 13.81 3.71
CA ALA A 38 -14.06 12.94 2.59
C ALA A 38 -14.73 11.66 3.09
N ARG A 39 -15.83 11.25 2.44
CA ARG A 39 -16.53 10.01 2.79
C ARG A 39 -15.73 8.77 2.39
N TYR A 40 -15.11 8.82 1.22
CA TYR A 40 -14.30 7.74 0.67
C TYR A 40 -12.84 8.15 0.53
N ASP A 41 -11.98 7.16 0.63
CA ASP A 41 -10.55 7.26 0.32
C ASP A 41 -10.15 6.12 -0.61
N ILE A 42 -9.16 6.35 -1.47
CA ILE A 42 -8.58 5.36 -2.37
C ILE A 42 -7.09 5.23 -2.04
N VAL A 43 -6.68 4.01 -1.70
CA VAL A 43 -5.29 3.68 -1.37
C VAL A 43 -4.82 2.62 -2.34
N GLN A 44 -3.72 2.90 -3.03
CA GLN A 44 -3.05 1.96 -3.91
C GLN A 44 -1.73 1.50 -3.27
N SER A 45 -1.52 0.19 -3.21
CA SER A 45 -0.23 -0.38 -2.81
C SER A 45 0.83 -0.17 -3.88
N GLU A 46 2.05 0.07 -3.43
CA GLU A 46 3.22 0.20 -4.30
C GLU A 46 3.57 -1.13 -4.99
N LEU A 47 3.18 -2.26 -4.39
CA LEU A 47 3.55 -3.58 -4.89
C LEU A 47 2.81 -4.01 -6.16
N ALA A 48 1.53 -3.68 -6.26
CA ALA A 48 0.70 -4.12 -7.38
C ALA A 48 -0.59 -3.32 -7.46
N ALA A 49 -0.99 -2.94 -8.69
CA ALA A 49 -2.25 -2.25 -8.95
C ALA A 49 -3.50 -3.03 -8.48
N LYS A 50 -3.43 -4.37 -8.41
CA LYS A 50 -4.51 -5.19 -7.85
C LYS A 50 -4.80 -4.86 -6.38
N TRP A 51 -3.83 -4.32 -5.65
CA TRP A 51 -3.99 -3.86 -4.27
C TRP A 51 -4.37 -2.38 -4.23
N THR A 52 -5.42 -2.05 -4.97
CA THR A 52 -6.07 -0.75 -4.91
C THR A 52 -7.39 -0.91 -4.17
N PHE A 53 -7.53 -0.18 -3.07
CA PHE A 53 -8.67 -0.26 -2.17
C PHE A 53 -9.41 1.05 -2.12
N ARG A 54 -10.73 0.99 -2.03
CA ARG A 54 -11.60 2.11 -1.68
C ARG A 54 -12.21 1.84 -0.31
N VAL A 55 -12.04 2.75 0.63
CA VAL A 55 -12.59 2.64 1.98
C VAL A 55 -13.66 3.69 2.23
N ASP A 56 -14.80 3.26 2.78
CA ASP A 56 -15.77 4.14 3.44
C ASP A 56 -15.21 4.53 4.80
N ARG A 57 -14.74 5.78 4.90
CA ARG A 57 -14.06 6.25 6.11
C ARG A 57 -14.97 6.35 7.32
N TYR A 58 -16.29 6.26 7.18
CA TYR A 58 -17.24 6.43 8.28
C TYR A 58 -17.70 5.07 8.84
N TYR A 59 -17.94 4.10 7.97
CA TYR A 59 -18.48 2.79 8.34
C TYR A 59 -17.51 1.62 8.11
N GLY A 60 -16.33 1.87 7.53
CA GLY A 60 -15.26 0.88 7.42
C GLY A 60 -15.45 -0.15 6.33
N LYS A 61 -16.47 0.01 5.46
CA LYS A 61 -16.64 -0.84 4.28
C LYS A 61 -15.46 -0.65 3.34
N VAL A 62 -14.90 -1.75 2.84
CA VAL A 62 -13.79 -1.73 1.88
C VAL A 62 -14.22 -2.43 0.60
N SER A 63 -13.83 -1.84 -0.53
CA SER A 63 -13.91 -2.46 -1.85
C SER A 63 -12.51 -2.54 -2.48
N GLN A 64 -12.25 -3.57 -3.28
CA GLN A 64 -11.02 -3.74 -4.06
C GLN A 64 -11.31 -3.44 -5.54
N LEU A 65 -10.33 -2.84 -6.22
CA LEU A 65 -10.36 -2.70 -7.67
C LEU A 65 -10.08 -4.05 -8.32
N VAL A 66 -11.02 -4.54 -9.12
CA VAL A 66 -10.92 -5.80 -9.87
C VAL A 66 -11.12 -5.57 -11.35
N ARG A 67 -10.53 -6.43 -12.18
CA ARG A 67 -10.70 -6.43 -13.63
C ARG A 67 -11.89 -7.29 -14.00
N THR A 68 -12.77 -6.77 -14.85
CA THR A 68 -13.94 -7.50 -15.34
C THR A 68 -13.57 -8.36 -16.54
N SER A 69 -14.46 -9.28 -16.92
CA SER A 69 -14.28 -10.13 -18.12
C SER A 69 -14.15 -9.34 -19.42
N ASN A 70 -14.66 -8.11 -19.44
CA ASN A 70 -14.70 -7.25 -20.62
C ASN A 70 -13.55 -6.23 -20.62
N ASP A 71 -12.41 -6.54 -19.98
CA ASP A 71 -11.24 -5.65 -19.85
C ASP A 71 -11.48 -4.39 -18.97
N GLY A 72 -12.71 -4.16 -18.51
CA GLY A 72 -13.06 -3.03 -17.64
C GLY A 72 -12.56 -3.18 -16.19
N ASN A 73 -12.83 -2.16 -15.38
CA ASN A 73 -12.55 -2.17 -13.95
C ASN A 73 -13.84 -2.02 -13.13
N ALA A 74 -13.92 -2.71 -12.00
CA ALA A 74 -15.04 -2.63 -11.06
C ALA A 74 -14.56 -2.59 -9.61
N TRP A 75 -15.42 -2.12 -8.71
CA TRP A 75 -15.20 -2.20 -7.27
C TRP A 75 -15.94 -3.42 -6.71
N GLU A 76 -15.18 -4.38 -6.18
CA GLU A 76 -15.73 -5.56 -5.52
C GLU A 76 -15.66 -5.38 -3.99
N ASN A 77 -16.75 -5.66 -3.27
CA ASN A 77 -16.75 -5.52 -1.81
C ASN A 77 -15.90 -6.61 -1.16
N MET A 78 -15.05 -6.20 -0.22
CA MET A 78 -14.24 -7.13 0.54
C MET A 78 -14.93 -7.53 1.84
N PRO A 79 -14.95 -8.83 2.20
CA PRO A 79 -15.40 -9.25 3.52
C PRO A 79 -14.48 -8.70 4.61
N ILE A 80 -15.08 -8.25 5.71
CA ILE A 80 -14.35 -7.77 6.89
C ILE A 80 -14.92 -8.51 8.10
N LYS A 81 -14.10 -9.38 8.68
CA LYS A 81 -14.48 -10.19 9.84
C LYS A 81 -14.60 -9.29 11.08
N ASP A 82 -15.69 -9.47 11.82
CA ASP A 82 -15.97 -8.77 13.08
C ASP A 82 -15.98 -7.23 13.00
N LEU A 83 -16.35 -6.67 11.83
CA LEU A 83 -16.53 -5.22 11.68
C LEU A 83 -17.75 -4.75 12.51
N PRO A 84 -17.57 -3.81 13.47
CA PRO A 84 -18.68 -3.29 14.26
C PRO A 84 -19.72 -2.58 13.39
N LYS A 85 -21.00 -2.84 13.63
CA LYS A 85 -22.09 -2.08 13.00
C LYS A 85 -22.13 -0.67 13.60
N ILE A 86 -21.84 0.34 12.79
CA ILE A 86 -21.87 1.74 13.18
C ILE A 86 -23.05 2.40 12.48
N SER A 87 -24.01 2.94 13.23
CA SER A 87 -25.21 3.59 12.68
C SER A 87 -25.01 5.09 12.44
N ASN A 88 -24.37 5.80 13.37
CA ASN A 88 -24.32 7.26 13.39
C ASN A 88 -22.89 7.81 13.43
N ALA A 89 -22.06 7.44 12.45
CA ALA A 89 -20.73 8.03 12.32
C ALA A 89 -20.85 9.52 11.92
N THR A 90 -20.35 10.43 12.76
CA THR A 90 -20.37 11.88 12.50
C THR A 90 -19.08 12.42 11.88
N LYS A 91 -18.00 11.63 11.91
CA LYS A 91 -16.69 11.99 11.35
C LYS A 91 -16.00 10.77 10.72
N PRO A 92 -15.05 10.98 9.77
CA PRO A 92 -14.19 9.91 9.29
C PRO A 92 -13.42 9.26 10.45
N ARG A 93 -13.41 7.93 10.48
CA ARG A 93 -12.75 7.10 11.50
C ARG A 93 -11.94 5.94 10.94
N PHE A 94 -12.16 5.53 9.69
CA PHE A 94 -11.42 4.42 9.08
C PHE A 94 -10.35 4.94 8.12
N LEU A 95 -9.19 4.30 8.16
CA LEU A 95 -8.11 4.51 7.19
C LEU A 95 -7.50 3.17 6.78
N ILE A 96 -6.94 3.12 5.57
CA ILE A 96 -6.08 2.02 5.13
C ILE A 96 -4.64 2.51 5.12
N PHE A 97 -3.75 1.68 5.64
CA PHE A 97 -2.31 1.83 5.52
C PHE A 97 -1.74 0.65 4.73
N THR A 98 -0.82 0.90 3.81
CA THR A 98 -0.07 -0.14 3.07
C THR A 98 1.41 0.18 3.15
N SER A 99 2.22 -0.81 3.49
CA SER A 99 3.68 -0.63 3.72
C SER A 99 4.53 -0.71 2.45
N GLY A 100 3.97 -1.13 1.31
CA GLY A 100 4.74 -1.40 0.10
C GLY A 100 5.67 -2.63 0.17
N LEU A 101 5.70 -3.39 1.29
CA LEU A 101 6.59 -4.56 1.46
C LEU A 101 5.91 -5.89 1.10
N ALA A 102 4.71 -6.13 1.63
CA ALA A 102 3.87 -7.26 1.26
C ALA A 102 2.38 -6.93 1.42
N ALA A 103 1.52 -7.65 0.69
CA ALA A 103 0.06 -7.48 0.81
C ALA A 103 -0.45 -7.66 2.25
N ARG A 104 0.11 -8.64 2.98
CA ARG A 104 -0.16 -8.91 4.40
C ARG A 104 0.22 -7.76 5.35
N HIS A 105 0.99 -6.79 4.88
CA HIS A 105 1.34 -5.57 5.61
C HIS A 105 0.48 -4.39 5.11
N THR A 106 -0.80 -4.69 4.91
CA THR A 106 -1.86 -3.72 4.63
C THR A 106 -2.87 -3.82 5.76
N TYR A 107 -3.13 -2.69 6.41
CA TYR A 107 -3.95 -2.61 7.60
C TYR A 107 -5.13 -1.67 7.38
N LEU A 108 -6.31 -2.09 7.80
CA LEU A 108 -7.48 -1.24 8.00
C LEU A 108 -7.50 -0.87 9.48
N LEU A 109 -7.56 0.42 9.80
CA LEU A 109 -7.56 0.92 11.17
C LEU A 109 -8.80 1.74 11.43
N ASP A 110 -9.50 1.42 12.52
CA ASP A 110 -10.44 2.32 13.15
C ASP A 110 -9.70 3.27 14.10
N THR A 111 -9.52 4.51 13.67
CA THR A 111 -8.76 5.54 14.39
C THR A 111 -9.41 6.00 15.69
N ILE A 112 -10.65 5.58 15.96
CA ILE A 112 -11.34 5.91 17.21
C ILE A 112 -11.20 4.79 18.23
N SER A 113 -11.40 3.53 17.85
CA SER A 113 -11.29 2.40 18.80
C SER A 113 -9.90 1.77 18.86
N GLY A 114 -9.03 2.05 17.88
CA GLY A 114 -7.74 1.38 17.70
C GLY A 114 -7.83 -0.04 17.14
N LYS A 115 -9.05 -0.56 16.90
CA LYS A 115 -9.23 -1.87 16.26
C LYS A 115 -8.60 -1.85 14.88
N THR A 116 -7.81 -2.89 14.61
CA THR A 116 -7.04 -3.03 13.39
C THR A 116 -7.38 -4.36 12.74
N TRP A 117 -7.45 -4.35 11.42
CA TRP A 117 -7.59 -5.55 10.60
C TRP A 117 -6.42 -5.65 9.65
N THR A 118 -5.98 -6.86 9.36
CA THR A 118 -4.96 -7.15 8.36
C THR A 118 -5.59 -7.80 7.12
N LEU A 119 -4.98 -7.55 5.97
CA LEU A 119 -5.38 -8.17 4.71
C LEU A 119 -4.84 -9.60 4.63
N THR A 120 -5.73 -10.56 4.48
CA THR A 120 -5.40 -11.99 4.45
C THR A 120 -6.03 -12.66 3.23
N THR A 121 -5.36 -13.71 2.72
CA THR A 121 -5.88 -14.59 1.68
C THR A 121 -5.99 -16.00 2.23
N ALA A 122 -7.17 -16.59 2.14
CA ALA A 122 -7.40 -18.00 2.46
C ALA A 122 -7.75 -18.78 1.19
N THR A 123 -7.35 -20.04 1.17
CA THR A 123 -7.78 -21.01 0.15
C THR A 123 -8.89 -21.84 0.74
N ILE A 124 -10.10 -21.72 0.21
CA ILE A 124 -11.26 -22.48 0.65
C ILE A 124 -11.38 -23.72 -0.25
N PRO A 125 -11.29 -24.94 0.31
CA PRO A 125 -11.55 -26.15 -0.46
C PRO A 125 -13.03 -26.21 -0.84
N VAL A 126 -13.31 -26.61 -2.07
CA VAL A 126 -14.67 -26.82 -2.59
C VAL A 126 -14.88 -28.31 -2.78
N GLU A 127 -16.04 -28.84 -2.39
CA GLU A 127 -16.36 -30.27 -2.41
C GLU A 127 -16.20 -30.90 -3.81
N LYS A 128 -16.48 -30.13 -4.86
CA LYS A 128 -16.20 -30.48 -6.25
C LYS A 128 -15.67 -29.25 -7.00
N GLY A 129 -14.40 -29.29 -7.39
CA GLY A 129 -13.76 -28.24 -8.19
C GLY A 129 -12.43 -27.77 -7.63
N GLU A 130 -11.86 -26.76 -8.27
CA GLU A 130 -10.61 -26.13 -7.83
C GLU A 130 -10.84 -25.30 -6.55
N PRO A 131 -9.88 -25.32 -5.60
CA PRO A 131 -9.95 -24.48 -4.42
C PRO A 131 -10.05 -22.98 -4.77
N VAL A 132 -10.91 -22.26 -4.06
CA VAL A 132 -11.14 -20.83 -4.31
C VAL A 132 -10.29 -20.01 -3.37
N LYS A 133 -9.51 -19.07 -3.91
CA LYS A 133 -8.78 -18.08 -3.11
C LYS A 133 -9.70 -16.90 -2.80
N VAL A 134 -9.88 -16.62 -1.52
CA VAL A 134 -10.67 -15.49 -1.03
C VAL A 134 -9.74 -14.55 -0.28
N THR A 135 -9.80 -13.26 -0.62
CA THR A 135 -9.09 -12.21 0.11
C THR A 135 -10.08 -11.44 0.98
N TYR A 136 -9.77 -11.26 2.25
CA TYR A 136 -10.64 -10.62 3.23
C TYR A 136 -9.82 -9.91 4.30
N TRP A 137 -10.48 -9.09 5.12
CA TRP A 137 -9.89 -8.41 6.25
C TRP A 137 -10.21 -9.16 7.54
N GLU A 138 -9.21 -9.46 8.34
CA GLU A 138 -9.38 -10.14 9.62
C GLU A 138 -8.81 -9.34 10.77
N PRO A 139 -9.36 -9.45 12.00
CA PRO A 139 -8.80 -8.78 13.16
C PRO A 139 -7.30 -9.04 13.29
N PHE A 140 -6.54 -7.98 13.47
CA PHE A 140 -5.11 -8.08 13.75
C PHE A 140 -4.93 -8.59 15.18
N GLU A 141 -4.62 -9.88 15.30
CA GLU A 141 -4.27 -10.49 16.58
C GLU A 141 -2.84 -10.09 16.98
N LYS A 142 -2.66 -9.76 18.26
CA LYS A 142 -1.36 -9.41 18.85
C LYS A 142 -0.63 -10.65 19.32
#